data_AF-A0A1T4KF60-F1
#
_entry.id   AF-A0A1T4KF60-F1
#
_cell.length_a   1.000
_cell.length_b   1.000
_cell.length_c   1.000
_cell.angle_alpha   90.00
_cell.angle_beta   90.00
_cell.angle_gamma   90.00
#
_symmetry.space_group_name_H-M   'P 1'
#
loop_
_entity.id
_entity.type
_entity.pdbx_description
1 polymer ?
#
loop_
_entity_poly.entity_id
_entity_poly.type
_entity_poly.pdbx_seq_one_letter_code
_entity_poly.pdbx_strand_id
1 'polypeptide(L)'
;MNKLSSITLLGSGTSTGVPEAGCYCATCLSKDPRDKRSRTSVLLQTVEGKRILIDCSPDFRQQAIREGISSLDAVILTHEHYDHIGGLDDLRTIAWQKDLPIYGEESVLNSIRHRLHYYFSPHPYPGAPRLKLHTIDETPFEIEGLKFIPIRLLHGRLPILGFRVENFVFITDLKSIAQEELEKMTDADTLFINGLRYTKPHPTHQTIEEAVILAQQSKVRQAYIIHLSHHTPRTEEMDKRLPEGVSASYDGLHLVRNEQGEYIPQSKRTSDFLDMSLPYHYKDCGHIEYEKAYQLQKNLFETAITHKQNKAVADNYLLFCEHEPVFTLGKHGKEQNMLLSEALLSQRGVKLHRIDRGGDITYHGPGQITGYPIFDIEQFGMGIKQYVYTIEQCIIETLLLNGIVGERLEGATGVWLEPHTERARKICAIGVHASRFITLHGFALNVFTDLSYFSWINPCGFTNKGVTSMEKEMKSTTSMELVKQQLEESFRRNFTSAYLAHNAKN
;
A
#
# COMPACT_ATOMS: atom_id res chain seq x y z
N MET A 1 5.75 20.89 -13.35
CA MET A 1 5.87 20.94 -11.87
C MET A 1 6.59 19.68 -11.44
N ASN A 2 7.55 19.80 -10.52
CA ASN A 2 8.23 18.65 -9.91
C ASN A 2 7.20 17.79 -9.15
N LYS A 3 7.28 16.48 -9.34
CA LYS A 3 6.33 15.50 -8.82
C LYS A 3 6.93 14.65 -7.70
N LEU A 4 8.25 14.67 -7.48
CA LEU A 4 8.88 13.95 -6.37
C LEU A 4 8.65 14.72 -5.06
N SER A 5 7.96 14.11 -4.09
CA SER A 5 7.63 14.73 -2.80
C SER A 5 8.64 14.40 -1.71
N SER A 6 9.11 13.14 -1.67
CA SER A 6 10.03 12.68 -0.63
C SER A 6 10.88 11.51 -1.08
N ILE A 7 12.01 11.36 -0.39
CA ILE A 7 13.04 10.33 -0.61
C ILE A 7 13.33 9.69 0.75
N THR A 8 13.32 8.37 0.83
CA THR A 8 13.66 7.64 2.05
C THR A 8 14.77 6.65 1.75
N LEU A 9 15.92 6.79 2.42
CA LEU A 9 16.99 5.81 2.36
C LEU A 9 16.61 4.61 3.24
N LEU A 10 16.21 3.51 2.62
CA LEU A 10 15.79 2.31 3.33
C LEU A 10 16.99 1.60 3.98
N GLY A 11 18.09 1.52 3.25
CA GLY A 11 19.36 1.00 3.77
C GLY A 11 20.53 1.81 3.24
N SER A 12 21.58 1.91 4.05
CA SER A 12 22.77 2.72 3.79
C SER A 12 24.07 1.90 3.75
N GLY A 13 23.96 0.58 3.93
CA GLY A 13 25.07 -0.34 4.10
C GLY A 13 25.52 -1.01 2.81
N THR A 14 26.73 -1.56 2.86
CA THR A 14 27.28 -2.44 1.81
C THR A 14 26.57 -3.80 1.76
N SER A 15 27.00 -4.69 0.87
CA SER A 15 26.41 -6.01 0.63
C SER A 15 26.31 -6.92 1.86
N THR A 16 27.19 -6.73 2.85
CA THR A 16 27.22 -7.47 4.12
C THR A 16 26.43 -6.79 5.25
N GLY A 17 25.95 -5.56 5.05
CA GLY A 17 25.36 -4.73 6.08
C GLY A 17 26.36 -4.32 7.18
N VAL A 18 25.88 -3.55 8.15
CA VAL A 18 26.61 -3.20 9.37
C VAL A 18 25.65 -3.36 10.57
N PRO A 19 25.93 -4.22 11.57
CA PRO A 19 27.15 -5.03 11.72
C PRO A 19 27.24 -6.15 10.68
N GLU A 20 28.47 -6.46 10.27
CA GLU A 20 28.76 -7.65 9.48
C GLU A 20 28.71 -8.89 10.39
N ALA A 21 28.11 -9.98 9.91
CA ALA A 21 27.97 -11.21 10.67
C ALA A 21 29.34 -11.75 11.10
N GLY A 22 29.52 -11.99 12.40
CA GLY A 22 30.78 -12.48 12.98
C GLY A 22 31.86 -11.41 13.22
N CYS A 23 31.58 -10.12 12.96
CA CYS A 23 32.53 -9.04 13.21
C CYS A 23 32.33 -8.38 14.59
N TYR A 24 33.45 -8.08 15.26
CA TYR A 24 33.49 -7.41 16.57
C TYR A 24 34.29 -6.10 16.53
N CYS A 25 34.42 -5.46 15.36
CA CYS A 25 35.14 -4.19 15.24
C CYS A 25 34.37 -3.03 15.92
N ALA A 26 35.05 -1.90 16.11
CA ALA A 26 34.47 -0.73 16.76
C ALA A 26 33.17 -0.25 16.09
N THR A 27 33.09 -0.24 14.75
CA THR A 27 31.88 0.17 14.02
C THR A 27 30.74 -0.84 14.19
N CYS A 28 31.00 -2.14 14.06
CA CYS A 28 29.98 -3.18 14.28
C CYS A 28 29.44 -3.18 15.72
N LEU A 29 30.30 -2.92 16.71
CA LEU A 29 29.94 -2.81 18.12
C LEU A 29 29.40 -1.43 18.53
N SER A 30 29.28 -0.48 17.60
CA SER A 30 28.74 0.84 17.89
C SER A 30 27.33 0.75 18.46
N LYS A 31 27.02 1.61 19.43
CA LYS A 31 25.67 1.77 20.00
C LYS A 31 24.88 2.88 19.31
N ASP A 32 25.52 3.67 18.44
CA ASP A 32 24.83 4.67 17.64
C ASP A 32 23.95 3.94 16.60
N PRO A 33 22.62 4.16 16.59
CA PRO A 33 21.74 3.52 15.62
C PRO A 33 22.08 3.88 14.17
N ARG A 34 22.72 5.03 13.91
CA ARG A 34 23.15 5.44 12.55
C ARG A 34 24.26 4.55 11.98
N ASP A 35 24.99 3.84 12.83
CA ASP A 35 25.99 2.86 12.43
C ASP A 35 25.39 1.47 12.15
N LYS A 36 24.08 1.29 12.36
CA LYS A 36 23.35 0.07 11.98
C LYS A 36 22.76 0.27 10.59
N ARG A 37 23.23 -0.52 9.63
CA ARG A 37 23.03 -0.30 8.19
C ARG A 37 22.59 -1.58 7.52
N SER A 38 21.35 -1.62 7.06
CA SER A 38 20.85 -2.62 6.10
C SER A 38 21.38 -2.33 4.70
N ARG A 39 21.29 -3.32 3.80
CA ARG A 39 21.74 -3.19 2.40
C ARG A 39 21.03 -2.03 1.70
N THR A 40 21.78 -1.38 0.81
CA THR A 40 21.37 -0.16 0.13
C THR A 40 20.05 -0.33 -0.65
N SER A 41 19.11 0.58 -0.42
CA SER A 41 17.83 0.66 -1.13
C SER A 41 17.18 2.02 -0.86
N VAL A 42 16.41 2.55 -1.80
CA VAL A 42 15.76 3.87 -1.69
C VAL A 42 14.29 3.80 -2.08
N LEU A 43 13.42 4.44 -1.30
CA LEU A 43 12.02 4.65 -1.63
C LEU A 43 11.80 6.10 -2.06
N LEU A 44 11.26 6.28 -3.26
CA LEU A 44 10.76 7.56 -3.77
C LEU A 44 9.24 7.63 -3.62
N GLN A 45 8.73 8.77 -3.20
CA GLN A 45 7.29 9.02 -3.16
C GLN A 45 6.92 10.27 -3.97
N THR A 46 5.88 10.16 -4.81
CA THR A 46 5.34 11.30 -5.56
C THR A 46 4.36 12.13 -4.73
N VAL A 47 4.07 13.35 -5.17
CA VAL A 47 3.02 14.21 -4.60
C VAL A 47 1.63 13.56 -4.65
N GLU A 48 1.40 12.64 -5.59
CA GLU A 48 0.16 11.85 -5.71
C GLU A 48 0.16 10.59 -4.81
N GLY A 49 1.23 10.38 -4.03
CA GLY A 49 1.38 9.24 -3.12
C GLY A 49 1.87 7.96 -3.77
N LYS A 50 2.36 8.01 -5.02
CA LYS A 50 2.91 6.84 -5.72
C LYS A 50 4.29 6.50 -5.17
N ARG A 51 4.58 5.21 -4.99
CA ARG A 51 5.79 4.70 -4.34
C ARG A 51 6.65 3.92 -5.34
N ILE A 52 7.86 4.41 -5.61
CA ILE A 52 8.83 3.76 -6.49
C ILE A 52 10.03 3.33 -5.66
N LEU A 53 10.35 2.03 -5.70
CA LEU A 53 11.52 1.47 -5.01
C LEU A 53 12.72 1.43 -5.98
N ILE A 54 13.89 1.89 -5.56
CA ILE A 54 15.16 1.64 -6.25
C ILE A 54 15.92 0.60 -5.43
N ASP A 55 16.19 -0.54 -6.08
CA ASP A 55 16.77 -1.77 -5.53
C ASP A 55 15.93 -2.41 -4.41
N CYS A 56 15.65 -3.71 -4.53
CA CYS A 56 14.92 -4.50 -3.56
C CYS A 56 15.89 -5.40 -2.79
N SER A 57 16.53 -4.80 -1.79
CA SER A 57 17.57 -5.45 -0.99
C SER A 57 17.03 -6.68 -0.22
N PRO A 58 17.87 -7.65 0.17
CA PRO A 58 17.44 -8.79 0.99
C PRO A 58 16.92 -8.39 2.37
N ASP A 59 17.12 -7.13 2.79
CA ASP A 59 16.56 -6.59 4.03
C ASP A 59 15.19 -5.93 3.80
N PHE A 60 14.63 -5.99 2.57
CA PHE A 60 13.42 -5.28 2.17
C PHE A 60 12.24 -5.53 3.12
N ARG A 61 12.00 -6.77 3.55
CA ARG A 61 10.93 -7.05 4.52
C ARG A 61 11.09 -6.23 5.80
N GLN A 62 12.31 -6.14 6.36
CA GLN A 62 12.55 -5.35 7.58
C GLN A 62 12.48 -3.86 7.30
N GLN A 63 13.00 -3.41 6.16
CA GLN A 63 12.91 -2.02 5.70
C GLN A 63 11.44 -1.58 5.50
N ALA A 64 10.62 -2.42 4.88
CA ALA A 64 9.19 -2.20 4.65
C ALA A 64 8.41 -2.12 5.95
N ILE A 65 8.67 -3.00 6.92
CA ILE A 65 8.06 -2.93 8.25
C ILE A 65 8.45 -1.64 8.97
N ARG A 66 9.74 -1.30 8.99
CA ARG A 66 10.25 -0.08 9.66
C ARG A 66 9.63 1.19 9.08
N GLU A 67 9.44 1.24 7.76
CA GLU A 67 8.95 2.43 7.07
C GLU A 67 7.44 2.44 6.79
N GLY A 68 6.72 1.37 7.16
CA GLY A 68 5.29 1.23 6.93
C GLY A 68 4.91 1.06 5.45
N ILE A 69 5.75 0.41 4.66
CA ILE A 69 5.52 0.18 3.23
C ILE A 69 4.55 -1.00 3.08
N SER A 70 3.32 -0.68 2.68
CA SER A 70 2.23 -1.64 2.43
C SER A 70 1.88 -1.81 0.95
N SER A 71 2.46 -0.97 0.09
CA SER A 71 2.20 -0.94 -1.35
C SER A 71 3.37 -0.31 -2.09
N LEU A 72 3.57 -0.73 -3.33
CA LEU A 72 4.51 -0.15 -4.30
C LEU A 72 3.81 0.01 -5.66
N ASP A 73 4.25 0.98 -6.44
CA ASP A 73 3.79 1.24 -7.79
C ASP A 73 4.81 0.81 -8.85
N ALA A 74 6.11 0.82 -8.52
CA ALA A 74 7.16 0.29 -9.37
C ALA A 74 8.42 -0.07 -8.56
N VAL A 75 9.26 -0.92 -9.14
CA VAL A 75 10.64 -1.18 -8.68
C VAL A 75 11.59 -0.94 -9.85
N ILE A 76 12.70 -0.29 -9.59
CA ILE A 76 13.78 -0.06 -10.55
C ILE A 76 15.05 -0.69 -9.98
N LEU A 77 15.80 -1.39 -10.81
CA LEU A 77 17.00 -2.12 -10.39
C LEU A 77 18.24 -1.53 -11.05
N THR A 78 19.26 -1.29 -10.24
CA THR A 78 20.55 -0.77 -10.71
C THR A 78 21.38 -1.86 -11.39
N HIS A 79 21.43 -3.05 -10.79
CA HIS A 79 22.15 -4.23 -11.29
C HIS A 79 21.75 -5.54 -10.57
N GLU A 80 22.35 -6.66 -10.96
CA GLU A 80 21.93 -8.01 -10.60
C GLU A 80 22.53 -8.59 -9.31
N HIS A 81 23.30 -7.83 -8.54
CA HIS A 81 23.91 -8.33 -7.31
C HIS A 81 22.88 -8.58 -6.21
N TYR A 82 23.15 -9.59 -5.37
CA TYR A 82 22.17 -10.13 -4.42
C TYR A 82 21.69 -9.10 -3.40
N ASP A 83 22.56 -8.21 -2.96
CA ASP A 83 22.25 -7.11 -2.06
C ASP A 83 21.27 -6.08 -2.62
N HIS A 84 21.02 -6.08 -3.93
CA HIS A 84 20.11 -5.16 -4.63
C HIS A 84 18.83 -5.84 -5.13
N ILE A 85 18.83 -7.17 -5.29
CA ILE A 85 17.67 -7.92 -5.81
C ILE A 85 17.15 -9.01 -4.87
N GLY A 86 17.84 -9.29 -3.77
CA GLY A 86 17.58 -10.44 -2.91
C GLY A 86 16.22 -10.40 -2.21
N GLY A 87 15.63 -9.21 -2.04
CA GLY A 87 14.32 -9.02 -1.42
C GLY A 87 13.14 -9.10 -2.38
N LEU A 88 13.37 -9.31 -3.68
CA LEU A 88 12.29 -9.37 -4.67
C LEU A 88 11.24 -10.45 -4.33
N ASP A 89 11.60 -11.50 -3.59
CA ASP A 89 10.63 -12.49 -3.14
C ASP A 89 9.66 -11.96 -2.08
N ASP A 90 10.11 -11.04 -1.22
CA ASP A 90 9.28 -10.42 -0.18
C ASP A 90 8.21 -9.48 -0.75
N LEU A 91 8.30 -9.11 -2.04
CA LEU A 91 7.28 -8.34 -2.74
C LEU A 91 5.92 -9.07 -2.82
N ARG A 92 5.86 -10.36 -2.51
CA ARG A 92 4.61 -11.13 -2.43
C ARG A 92 3.55 -10.53 -1.52
N THR A 93 3.95 -9.90 -0.41
CA THR A 93 3.01 -9.28 0.53
C THR A 93 2.59 -7.87 0.11
N ILE A 94 3.32 -7.28 -0.84
CA ILE A 94 3.15 -5.90 -1.32
C ILE A 94 2.41 -5.85 -2.67
N ALA A 95 2.66 -6.83 -3.54
CA ALA A 95 2.19 -6.87 -4.93
C ALA A 95 1.12 -7.94 -5.19
N TRP A 96 0.41 -8.41 -4.15
CA TRP A 96 -0.62 -9.43 -4.31
C TRP A 96 -1.91 -8.92 -4.98
N GLN A 97 -2.15 -7.61 -4.96
CA GLN A 97 -3.39 -6.99 -5.46
C GLN A 97 -3.32 -6.51 -6.92
N LYS A 98 -2.11 -6.28 -7.45
CA LYS A 98 -1.91 -5.70 -8.78
C LYS A 98 -0.60 -6.16 -9.38
N ASP A 99 -0.51 -6.03 -10.70
CA ASP A 99 0.75 -6.23 -11.39
C ASP A 99 1.75 -5.14 -10.96
N LEU A 100 2.93 -5.56 -10.50
CA LEU A 100 4.00 -4.65 -10.08
C LEU A 100 5.07 -4.60 -11.18
N PRO A 101 5.24 -3.47 -11.86
CA PRO A 101 6.28 -3.32 -12.87
C PRO A 101 7.67 -3.23 -12.23
N ILE A 102 8.61 -4.03 -12.76
CA ILE A 102 10.02 -4.10 -12.37
C ILE A 102 10.85 -3.67 -13.58
N TYR A 103 11.64 -2.62 -13.42
CA TYR A 103 12.46 -2.04 -14.47
C TYR A 103 13.93 -2.40 -14.25
N GLY A 104 14.62 -2.82 -15.31
CA GLY A 104 16.05 -3.12 -15.28
C GLY A 104 16.59 -3.40 -16.68
N GLU A 105 17.90 -3.40 -16.83
CA GLU A 105 18.52 -3.80 -18.09
C GLU A 105 18.25 -5.28 -18.40
N GLU A 106 18.27 -5.67 -19.67
CA GLU A 106 17.92 -7.03 -20.09
C GLU A 106 18.78 -8.10 -19.39
N SER A 107 20.07 -7.83 -19.16
CA SER A 107 20.97 -8.70 -18.39
C SER A 107 20.47 -8.90 -16.95
N VAL A 108 20.07 -7.82 -16.29
CA VAL A 108 19.53 -7.82 -14.92
C VAL A 108 18.21 -8.59 -14.87
N LEU A 109 17.30 -8.31 -15.80
CA LEU A 109 16.01 -8.99 -15.89
C LEU A 109 16.18 -10.49 -16.15
N ASN A 110 17.18 -10.90 -16.94
CA ASN A 110 17.51 -12.32 -17.13
C ASN A 110 18.02 -12.98 -15.85
N SER A 111 18.85 -12.29 -15.06
CA SER A 111 19.28 -12.78 -13.74
C SER A 111 18.09 -13.00 -12.80
N ILE A 112 17.12 -12.09 -12.81
CA ILE A 112 15.87 -12.21 -12.04
C ILE A 112 15.06 -13.42 -12.51
N ARG A 113 14.82 -13.56 -13.82
CA ARG A 113 14.10 -14.73 -14.39
C ARG A 113 14.74 -16.04 -13.96
N HIS A 114 16.07 -16.10 -13.88
CA HIS A 114 16.78 -17.30 -13.45
C HIS A 114 16.61 -17.58 -11.94
N ARG A 115 16.82 -16.58 -11.08
CA ARG A 115 16.75 -16.74 -9.61
C ARG A 115 15.33 -16.97 -9.12
N LEU A 116 14.38 -16.26 -9.72
CA LEU A 116 12.95 -16.28 -9.41
C LEU A 116 12.15 -17.07 -10.45
N HIS A 117 12.74 -18.13 -11.01
CA HIS A 117 12.14 -18.94 -12.10
C HIS A 117 10.70 -19.39 -11.84
N TYR A 118 10.33 -19.65 -10.59
CA TYR A 118 8.97 -20.05 -10.21
C TYR A 118 7.93 -18.93 -10.38
N TYR A 119 8.33 -17.66 -10.30
CA TYR A 119 7.47 -16.51 -10.58
C TYR A 119 7.12 -16.39 -12.06
N PHE A 120 8.09 -16.67 -12.92
CA PHE A 120 7.99 -16.51 -14.35
C PHE A 120 7.67 -17.82 -15.08
N SER A 121 7.23 -18.84 -14.33
CA SER A 121 6.78 -20.10 -14.91
C SER A 121 5.46 -19.91 -15.67
N PRO A 122 5.15 -20.76 -16.68
CA PRO A 122 3.88 -20.68 -17.41
C PRO A 122 2.64 -20.86 -16.53
N HIS A 123 2.79 -21.51 -15.38
CA HIS A 123 1.73 -21.78 -14.41
C HIS A 123 2.22 -21.41 -13.00
N PRO A 124 2.27 -20.11 -12.66
CA PRO A 124 2.68 -19.69 -11.33
C PRO A 124 1.69 -20.22 -10.29
N TYR A 125 2.18 -20.53 -9.09
CA TYR A 125 1.32 -20.99 -8.00
C TYR A 125 0.31 -19.90 -7.59
N PRO A 126 -0.88 -20.28 -7.05
CA PRO A 126 -1.87 -19.32 -6.58
C PRO A 126 -1.29 -18.36 -5.54
N GLY A 127 -1.48 -17.04 -5.76
CA GLY A 127 -0.98 -16.00 -4.85
C GLY A 127 0.46 -15.54 -5.10
N ALA A 128 1.15 -16.05 -6.12
CA ALA A 128 2.40 -15.46 -6.58
C ALA A 128 2.15 -14.00 -7.04
N PRO A 129 2.90 -12.99 -6.53
CA PRO A 129 2.86 -11.64 -7.08
C PRO A 129 3.10 -11.63 -8.58
N ARG A 130 2.37 -10.74 -9.25
CA ARG A 130 2.44 -10.59 -10.70
C ARG A 130 3.49 -9.54 -11.03
N LEU A 131 4.74 -9.97 -11.11
CA LEU A 131 5.85 -9.10 -11.47
C LEU A 131 5.90 -8.95 -13.00
N LYS A 132 5.81 -7.71 -13.50
CA LYS A 132 5.96 -7.41 -14.92
C LYS A 132 7.34 -6.84 -15.19
N LEU A 133 8.14 -7.53 -15.99
CA LEU A 133 9.50 -7.09 -16.29
C LEU A 133 9.48 -6.10 -17.47
N HIS A 134 10.09 -4.94 -17.28
CA HIS A 134 10.20 -3.87 -18.26
C HIS A 134 11.66 -3.56 -18.53
N THR A 135 12.13 -3.86 -19.74
CA THR A 135 13.50 -3.58 -20.15
C THR A 135 13.71 -2.08 -20.25
N ILE A 136 14.78 -1.59 -19.63
CA ILE A 136 15.28 -0.21 -19.78
C ILE A 136 16.71 -0.26 -20.32
N ASP A 137 17.15 0.87 -20.85
CA ASP A 137 18.52 1.11 -21.31
C ASP A 137 18.99 2.48 -20.82
N GLU A 138 19.88 3.14 -21.55
CA GLU A 138 20.40 4.47 -21.21
C GLU A 138 19.47 5.62 -21.63
N THR A 139 18.34 5.32 -22.28
CA THR A 139 17.36 6.31 -22.69
C THR A 139 16.48 6.75 -21.51
N PRO A 140 16.18 8.07 -21.38
CA PRO A 140 15.26 8.53 -20.34
C PRO A 140 13.86 7.93 -20.48
N PHE A 141 13.26 7.54 -19.37
CA PHE A 141 11.92 6.94 -19.30
C PHE A 141 11.08 7.57 -18.18
N GLU A 142 9.78 7.28 -18.16
CA GLU A 142 8.84 7.83 -17.16
C GLU A 142 8.13 6.72 -16.40
N ILE A 143 8.03 6.88 -15.08
CA ILE A 143 7.27 6.00 -14.18
C ILE A 143 6.44 6.87 -13.25
N GLU A 144 5.12 6.65 -13.21
CA GLU A 144 4.20 7.36 -12.30
C GLU A 144 4.39 8.89 -12.34
N GLY A 145 4.69 9.44 -13.52
CA GLY A 145 4.91 10.87 -13.72
C GLY A 145 6.34 11.37 -13.49
N LEU A 146 7.23 10.56 -12.92
CA LEU A 146 8.64 10.89 -12.68
C LEU A 146 9.49 10.49 -13.88
N LYS A 147 10.27 11.45 -14.40
CA LYS A 147 11.25 11.20 -15.46
C LYS A 147 12.58 10.72 -14.85
N PHE A 148 12.97 9.50 -15.20
CA PHE A 148 14.25 8.91 -14.85
C PHE A 148 15.24 9.14 -15.99
N ILE A 149 16.44 9.61 -15.63
CA ILE A 149 17.59 9.75 -16.53
C ILE A 149 18.63 8.73 -16.07
N PRO A 150 18.83 7.63 -16.81
CA PRO A 150 19.87 6.66 -16.51
C PRO A 150 21.27 7.26 -16.63
N ILE A 151 22.14 6.86 -15.71
CA ILE A 151 23.54 7.25 -15.66
C ILE A 151 24.37 5.98 -15.70
N ARG A 152 25.20 5.82 -16.72
CA ARG A 152 26.05 4.64 -16.90
C ARG A 152 27.25 4.71 -15.97
N LEU A 153 27.44 3.66 -15.18
CA LEU A 153 28.52 3.52 -14.21
C LEU A 153 29.31 2.24 -14.46
N LEU A 154 30.55 2.19 -13.98
CA LEU A 154 31.33 0.95 -13.91
C LEU A 154 31.50 0.51 -12.45
N HIS A 155 30.93 -0.65 -12.13
CA HIS A 155 31.17 -1.40 -10.90
C HIS A 155 32.33 -2.37 -11.11
N GLY A 156 33.55 -1.85 -10.99
CA GLY A 156 34.76 -2.52 -11.48
C GLY A 156 34.77 -2.58 -13.00
N ARG A 157 34.42 -3.73 -13.58
CA ARG A 157 34.25 -3.89 -15.04
C ARG A 157 32.79 -4.13 -15.46
N LEU A 158 31.89 -4.30 -14.50
CA LEU A 158 30.47 -4.52 -14.76
C LEU A 158 29.82 -3.16 -15.04
N PRO A 159 29.24 -2.93 -16.23
CA PRO A 159 28.39 -1.77 -16.45
C PRO A 159 27.10 -1.90 -15.64
N ILE A 160 26.74 -0.85 -14.90
CA ILE A 160 25.50 -0.77 -14.12
C ILE A 160 24.83 0.59 -14.36
N LEU A 161 23.63 0.79 -13.81
CA LEU A 161 22.92 2.07 -13.88
C LEU A 161 22.82 2.73 -12.51
N GLY A 162 23.07 4.04 -12.49
CA GLY A 162 22.51 4.98 -11.52
C GLY A 162 21.37 5.78 -12.15
N PHE A 163 20.71 6.64 -11.37
CA PHE A 163 19.54 7.38 -11.86
C PHE A 163 19.52 8.82 -11.36
N ARG A 164 19.22 9.76 -12.25
CA ARG A 164 18.75 11.10 -11.90
C ARG A 164 17.24 11.18 -12.06
N VAL A 165 16.57 11.73 -11.05
CA VAL A 165 15.13 11.99 -11.03
C VAL A 165 14.93 13.41 -10.54
N GLU A 166 14.53 14.30 -11.44
CA GLU A 166 14.43 15.74 -11.15
C GLU A 166 15.75 16.29 -10.55
N ASN A 167 15.71 16.79 -9.31
CA ASN A 167 16.85 17.34 -8.57
C ASN A 167 17.49 16.32 -7.60
N PHE A 168 17.15 15.03 -7.71
CA PHE A 168 17.73 13.95 -6.93
C PHE A 168 18.56 13.02 -7.81
N VAL A 169 19.72 12.58 -7.32
CA VAL A 169 20.60 11.64 -8.01
C VAL A 169 20.93 10.48 -7.07
N PHE A 170 20.83 9.25 -7.58
CA PHE A 170 21.16 8.02 -6.87
C PHE A 170 22.26 7.25 -7.61
N ILE A 171 23.41 7.11 -6.96
CA ILE A 171 24.61 6.41 -7.44
C ILE A 171 25.04 5.44 -6.35
N THR A 172 24.91 4.15 -6.62
CA THR A 172 25.50 3.09 -5.76
C THR A 172 26.52 2.29 -6.56
N ASP A 173 27.35 1.54 -5.84
CA ASP A 173 28.27 0.55 -6.43
C ASP A 173 29.27 1.10 -7.46
N LEU A 174 29.47 2.41 -7.54
CA LEU A 174 30.39 3.06 -8.47
C LEU A 174 31.85 2.74 -8.13
N LYS A 175 32.64 2.37 -9.15
CA LYS A 175 34.10 2.48 -9.16
C LYS A 175 34.60 3.64 -10.02
N SER A 176 34.05 3.78 -11.22
CA SER A 176 34.44 4.83 -12.16
C SER A 176 33.29 5.23 -13.08
N ILE A 177 33.26 6.49 -13.46
CA ILE A 177 32.21 7.10 -14.30
C ILE A 177 32.89 7.85 -15.46
N ALA A 178 32.27 7.85 -16.64
CA ALA A 178 32.72 8.65 -17.78
C ALA A 178 32.37 10.14 -17.58
N GLN A 179 33.12 11.05 -18.19
CA GLN A 179 32.88 12.49 -18.03
C GLN A 179 31.48 12.91 -18.50
N GLU A 180 31.00 12.36 -19.61
CA GLU A 180 29.66 12.61 -20.17
C GLU A 180 28.54 12.15 -19.22
N GLU A 181 28.78 11.08 -18.46
CA GLU A 181 27.85 10.55 -17.46
C GLU A 181 27.87 11.38 -16.18
N LEU A 182 29.03 11.92 -15.80
CA LEU A 182 29.18 12.86 -14.70
C LEU A 182 28.36 14.13 -14.93
N GLU A 183 28.33 14.63 -16.18
CA GLU A 183 27.56 15.81 -16.54
C GLU A 183 26.06 15.67 -16.23
N LYS A 184 25.50 14.45 -16.34
CA LYS A 184 24.09 14.16 -16.00
C LYS A 184 23.79 14.39 -14.52
N MET A 185 24.77 14.37 -13.63
CA MET A 185 24.60 14.59 -12.18
C MET A 185 24.68 16.07 -11.78
N THR A 186 25.17 16.92 -12.67
CA THR A 186 25.52 18.31 -12.36
C THR A 186 24.31 19.12 -11.90
N ASP A 187 24.54 19.98 -10.90
CA ASP A 187 23.56 20.93 -10.34
C ASP A 187 22.28 20.27 -9.80
N ALA A 188 22.34 19.00 -9.41
CA ALA A 188 21.28 18.38 -8.62
C ALA A 188 21.25 18.93 -7.18
N ASP A 189 20.07 18.94 -6.56
CA ASP A 189 19.94 19.37 -5.17
C ASP A 189 20.56 18.34 -4.22
N THR A 190 20.22 17.07 -4.40
CA THR A 190 20.61 15.98 -3.52
C THR A 190 21.25 14.84 -4.30
N LEU A 191 22.39 14.35 -3.82
CA LEU A 191 23.10 13.18 -4.34
C LEU A 191 23.25 12.11 -3.26
N PHE A 192 22.78 10.89 -3.52
CA PHE A 192 23.19 9.71 -2.78
C PHE A 192 24.30 9.02 -3.58
N ILE A 193 25.47 8.83 -2.96
CA ILE A 193 26.68 8.31 -3.63
C ILE A 193 27.41 7.28 -2.76
N ASN A 194 27.80 6.13 -3.33
CA ASN A 194 28.53 5.13 -2.55
C ASN A 194 29.92 5.59 -2.12
N GLY A 195 30.31 5.26 -0.90
CA GLY A 195 31.68 5.39 -0.42
C GLY A 195 32.01 4.23 0.52
N LEU A 196 32.60 3.17 -0.03
CA LEU A 196 32.68 1.88 0.69
C LEU A 196 33.46 1.97 2.00
N ARG A 197 34.59 2.69 1.95
CA ARG A 197 35.54 2.89 3.05
C ARG A 197 36.38 4.14 2.79
N TYR A 198 37.06 4.64 3.83
CA TYR A 198 37.60 6.00 3.80
C TYR A 198 38.67 6.24 2.72
N THR A 199 39.83 5.56 2.80
CA THR A 199 40.98 5.81 1.88
C THR A 199 41.44 4.58 1.10
N LYS A 200 41.26 3.36 1.64
CA LYS A 200 41.83 2.15 1.04
C LYS A 200 41.11 1.83 -0.29
N PRO A 201 41.80 1.78 -1.45
CA PRO A 201 41.15 1.51 -2.74
C PRO A 201 40.47 0.16 -2.79
N HIS A 202 39.30 0.05 -3.42
CA HIS A 202 38.61 -1.22 -3.67
C HIS A 202 38.52 -1.50 -5.18
N PRO A 203 38.61 -2.76 -5.64
CA PRO A 203 38.56 -3.08 -7.07
C PRO A 203 37.25 -2.68 -7.75
N THR A 204 36.14 -2.76 -7.04
CA THR A 204 34.79 -2.54 -7.60
C THR A 204 34.06 -1.33 -7.02
N HIS A 205 34.65 -0.63 -6.04
CA HIS A 205 34.02 0.52 -5.42
C HIS A 205 35.00 1.67 -5.24
N GLN A 206 34.46 2.88 -5.25
CA GLN A 206 35.18 4.07 -4.84
C GLN A 206 35.28 4.19 -3.32
N THR A 207 36.27 4.97 -2.89
CA THR A 207 36.46 5.36 -1.50
C THR A 207 35.58 6.56 -1.14
N ILE A 208 35.51 6.91 0.15
CA ILE A 208 34.79 8.11 0.59
C ILE A 208 35.48 9.37 0.06
N GLU A 209 36.81 9.42 0.04
CA GLU A 209 37.55 10.55 -0.53
C GLU A 209 37.26 10.74 -2.01
N GLU A 210 37.24 9.65 -2.79
CA GLU A 210 36.86 9.67 -4.20
C GLU A 210 35.40 10.17 -4.38
N ALA A 211 34.48 9.71 -3.53
CA ALA A 211 33.08 10.16 -3.54
C ALA A 211 32.92 11.65 -3.19
N VAL A 212 33.69 12.17 -2.23
CA VAL A 212 33.70 13.59 -1.86
C VAL A 212 34.17 14.45 -3.05
N ILE A 213 35.24 14.03 -3.74
CA ILE A 213 35.74 14.73 -4.93
C ILE A 213 34.66 14.75 -6.02
N LEU A 214 34.00 13.62 -6.27
CA LEU A 214 32.96 13.53 -7.29
C LEU A 214 31.73 14.38 -6.95
N ALA A 215 31.33 14.42 -5.69
CA ALA A 215 30.23 15.27 -5.21
C ALA A 215 30.53 16.76 -5.45
N GLN A 216 31.76 17.20 -5.14
CA GLN A 216 32.20 18.57 -5.39
C GLN A 216 32.24 18.91 -6.88
N GLN A 217 32.74 18.00 -7.73
CA GLN A 217 32.74 18.16 -9.18
C GLN A 217 31.33 18.27 -9.77
N SER A 218 30.38 17.54 -9.18
CA SER A 218 28.97 17.55 -9.58
C SER A 218 28.21 18.81 -9.14
N LYS A 219 28.81 19.67 -8.29
CA LYS A 219 28.20 20.90 -7.77
C LYS A 219 26.82 20.70 -7.14
N VAL A 220 26.61 19.54 -6.52
CA VAL A 220 25.35 19.25 -5.82
C VAL A 220 25.29 20.03 -4.52
N ARG A 221 24.10 20.47 -4.11
CA ARG A 221 23.94 21.21 -2.84
C ARG A 221 24.25 20.32 -1.65
N GLN A 222 23.74 19.09 -1.65
CA GLN A 222 23.93 18.14 -0.55
C GLN A 222 24.20 16.72 -1.08
N ALA A 223 25.31 16.12 -0.65
CA ALA A 223 25.63 14.72 -0.89
C ALA A 223 25.53 13.90 0.40
N TYR A 224 25.01 12.68 0.28
CA TYR A 224 24.95 11.69 1.34
C TYR A 224 25.72 10.45 0.92
N ILE A 225 26.71 10.07 1.72
CA ILE A 225 27.52 8.88 1.47
C ILE A 225 26.73 7.64 1.89
N ILE A 226 26.50 6.73 0.94
CA ILE A 226 25.77 5.46 1.12
C ILE A 226 26.71 4.26 0.87
N HIS A 227 26.16 3.06 0.93
CA HIS A 227 26.87 1.80 0.69
C HIS A 227 28.14 1.66 1.57
N LEU A 228 28.02 2.12 2.82
CA LEU A 228 29.09 2.19 3.81
C LEU A 228 29.36 0.78 4.39
N SER A 229 30.62 0.37 4.44
CA SER A 229 31.03 -0.88 5.10
C SER A 229 31.39 -0.68 6.56
N HIS A 230 31.56 -1.76 7.33
CA HIS A 230 32.04 -1.65 8.71
C HIS A 230 33.49 -1.12 8.85
N HIS A 231 34.23 -0.94 7.73
CA HIS A 231 35.56 -0.33 7.71
C HIS A 231 35.50 1.21 7.67
N THR A 232 34.29 1.78 7.62
CA THR A 232 34.10 3.23 7.71
C THR A 232 34.25 3.66 9.16
N PRO A 233 34.76 4.88 9.42
CA PRO A 233 34.63 5.51 10.72
C PRO A 233 33.17 5.52 11.17
N ARG A 234 32.94 5.54 12.49
CA ARG A 234 31.60 5.71 13.05
C ARG A 234 31.00 7.04 12.59
N THR A 235 29.68 7.12 12.57
CA THR A 235 28.98 8.32 12.09
C THR A 235 29.43 9.59 12.81
N GLU A 236 29.63 9.55 14.13
CA GLU A 236 30.15 10.70 14.90
C GLU A 236 31.55 11.17 14.45
N GLU A 237 32.41 10.25 13.99
CA GLU A 237 33.73 10.58 13.46
C GLU A 237 33.63 11.11 12.03
N MET A 238 32.72 10.55 11.23
CA MET A 238 32.42 11.00 9.88
C MET A 238 31.89 12.45 9.88
N ASP A 239 30.98 12.77 10.79
CA ASP A 239 30.38 14.11 10.97
C ASP A 239 31.45 15.20 11.20
N LYS A 240 32.62 14.82 11.75
CA LYS A 240 33.76 15.73 12.00
C LYS A 240 34.72 15.85 10.83
N ARG A 241 34.71 14.91 9.89
CA ARG A 241 35.71 14.80 8.80
C ARG A 241 35.17 15.17 7.43
N LEU A 242 33.88 14.96 7.20
CA LEU A 242 33.27 15.28 5.92
C LEU A 242 33.17 16.81 5.75
N PRO A 243 33.41 17.33 4.53
CA PRO A 243 33.29 18.76 4.25
C PRO A 243 31.82 19.19 4.26
N GLU A 244 31.60 20.51 4.31
CA GLU A 244 30.29 21.10 4.13
C GLU A 244 29.64 20.63 2.81
N GLY A 245 28.33 20.38 2.85
CA GLY A 245 27.58 19.81 1.73
C GLY A 245 27.76 18.30 1.54
N VAL A 246 28.53 17.61 2.39
CA VAL A 246 28.65 16.14 2.38
C VAL A 246 28.37 15.57 3.77
N SER A 247 27.56 14.52 3.85
CA SER A 247 27.20 13.90 5.13
C SER A 247 27.21 12.38 5.04
N ALA A 248 27.48 11.71 6.16
CA ALA A 248 27.25 10.27 6.25
C ALA A 248 25.74 10.01 6.30
N SER A 249 25.25 9.07 5.51
CA SER A 249 23.85 8.68 5.56
C SER A 249 23.58 7.72 6.73
N TYR A 250 22.32 7.34 6.92
CA TYR A 250 21.89 6.30 7.85
C TYR A 250 20.55 5.74 7.39
N ASP A 251 20.23 4.55 7.87
CA ASP A 251 18.97 3.87 7.60
C ASP A 251 17.78 4.68 8.12
N GLY A 252 16.79 4.93 7.27
CA GLY A 252 15.60 5.73 7.60
C GLY A 252 15.79 7.24 7.42
N LEU A 253 16.93 7.70 6.86
CA LEU A 253 17.08 9.09 6.44
C LEU A 253 15.93 9.45 5.49
N HIS A 254 15.06 10.37 5.93
CA HIS A 254 13.90 10.82 5.20
C HIS A 254 14.07 12.27 4.79
N LEU A 255 13.97 12.54 3.49
CA LEU A 255 14.07 13.87 2.93
C LEU A 255 12.72 14.28 2.33
N VAL A 256 12.26 15.48 2.64
CA VAL A 256 11.02 16.04 2.10
C VAL A 256 11.34 17.31 1.34
N ARG A 257 10.62 17.51 0.23
CA ARG A 257 10.77 18.69 -0.61
C ARG A 257 10.16 19.92 0.06
N ASN A 258 10.95 20.97 0.26
CA ASN A 258 10.47 22.26 0.76
C ASN A 258 9.85 23.13 -0.36
N GLU A 259 9.35 24.32 0.01
CA GLU A 259 8.74 25.27 -0.94
C GLU A 259 9.73 25.78 -1.99
N GLN A 260 11.02 25.87 -1.64
CA GLN A 260 12.12 26.22 -2.54
C GLN A 260 12.48 25.08 -3.51
N GLY A 261 11.93 23.88 -3.29
CA GLY A 261 12.14 22.71 -4.12
C GLY A 261 13.38 21.88 -3.78
N GLU A 262 14.00 22.15 -2.64
CA GLU A 262 15.16 21.45 -2.07
C GLU A 262 14.68 20.28 -1.20
N TYR A 263 15.49 19.23 -1.11
CA TYR A 263 15.22 18.10 -0.22
C TYR A 263 15.93 18.32 1.12
N ILE A 264 15.15 18.43 2.19
CA ILE A 264 15.65 18.66 3.54
C ILE A 264 15.33 17.46 4.44
N PRO A 265 16.25 17.07 5.35
CA PRO A 265 15.97 16.03 6.33
C PRO A 265 14.77 16.36 7.21
N GLN A 266 13.87 15.40 7.37
CA GLN A 266 12.76 15.48 8.31
C GLN A 266 12.79 14.27 9.24
N SER A 267 12.65 14.50 10.54
CA SER A 267 12.52 13.40 11.50
C SER A 267 11.21 12.66 11.28
N LYS A 268 11.32 11.35 11.01
CA LYS A 268 10.16 10.45 10.94
C LYS A 268 10.02 9.78 12.30
N ARG A 269 8.83 9.84 12.92
CA ARG A 269 8.56 9.03 14.12
C ARG A 269 8.49 7.57 13.69
N THR A 270 9.54 6.82 13.99
CA THR A 270 9.68 5.38 13.67
C THR A 270 8.77 4.48 14.51
N SER A 271 8.14 5.02 15.57
CA SER A 271 7.36 4.24 16.56
C SER A 271 5.95 3.86 16.12
N ASP A 272 5.39 4.50 15.10
CA ASP A 272 3.92 4.57 15.02
C ASP A 272 3.27 3.46 14.18
N PHE A 273 4.02 2.53 13.57
CA PHE A 273 3.41 1.45 12.76
C PHE A 273 3.13 0.16 13.54
N LEU A 274 3.92 -0.14 14.58
CA LEU A 274 3.77 -1.37 15.38
C LEU A 274 2.92 -1.16 16.64
N ASP A 275 2.74 0.09 17.09
CA ASP A 275 1.94 0.47 18.26
C ASP A 275 0.61 1.17 17.87
N MET A 276 0.01 0.72 16.76
CA MET A 276 -1.22 1.34 16.27
C MET A 276 -2.45 0.83 17.00
N SER A 277 -3.07 1.69 17.80
CA SER A 277 -4.51 1.57 18.05
C SER A 277 -5.24 1.73 16.71
N LEU A 278 -6.22 0.87 16.46
CA LEU A 278 -7.08 1.05 15.29
C LEU A 278 -7.81 2.39 15.37
N PRO A 279 -8.04 3.07 14.23
CA PRO A 279 -8.86 4.28 14.21
C PRO A 279 -10.36 4.01 14.42
N TYR A 280 -10.73 2.76 14.73
CA TYR A 280 -12.10 2.32 15.02
C TYR A 280 -12.10 1.09 15.94
N HIS A 281 -13.22 0.86 16.61
CA HIS A 281 -13.49 -0.37 17.35
C HIS A 281 -14.18 -1.40 16.45
N TYR A 282 -13.68 -2.63 16.42
CA TYR A 282 -14.32 -3.75 15.72
C TYR A 282 -15.16 -4.59 16.70
N LYS A 283 -16.35 -5.00 16.26
CA LYS A 283 -17.19 -5.95 17.00
C LYS A 283 -17.96 -6.86 16.04
N ASP A 284 -17.77 -8.17 16.18
CA ASP A 284 -18.71 -9.14 15.64
C ASP A 284 -19.87 -9.32 16.61
N CYS A 285 -21.08 -9.00 16.17
CA CYS A 285 -22.32 -9.16 16.93
C CYS A 285 -22.91 -10.57 16.77
N GLY A 286 -22.28 -11.41 15.94
CA GLY A 286 -22.78 -12.73 15.59
C GLY A 286 -24.16 -12.67 14.97
N HIS A 287 -24.98 -13.66 15.31
CA HIS A 287 -26.36 -13.71 14.87
C HIS A 287 -27.25 -12.82 15.75
N ILE A 288 -27.89 -11.82 15.16
CA ILE A 288 -28.68 -10.81 15.87
C ILE A 288 -29.93 -10.41 15.08
N GLU A 289 -31.04 -10.15 15.77
CA GLU A 289 -32.24 -9.59 15.13
C GLU A 289 -31.95 -8.23 14.49
N TYR A 290 -32.47 -8.01 13.28
CA TYR A 290 -32.25 -6.78 12.53
C TYR A 290 -32.56 -5.50 13.33
N GLU A 291 -33.69 -5.49 14.05
CA GLU A 291 -34.10 -4.33 14.86
C GLU A 291 -33.09 -4.02 15.98
N LYS A 292 -32.57 -5.04 16.67
CA LYS A 292 -31.57 -4.86 17.73
C LYS A 292 -30.27 -4.30 17.17
N ALA A 293 -29.83 -4.79 16.02
CA ALA A 293 -28.66 -4.26 15.33
C ALA A 293 -28.90 -2.81 14.84
N TYR A 294 -30.09 -2.50 14.32
CA TYR A 294 -30.44 -1.15 13.89
C TYR A 294 -30.44 -0.16 15.06
N GLN A 295 -31.02 -0.52 16.22
CA GLN A 295 -30.97 0.31 17.41
C GLN A 295 -29.52 0.54 17.91
N LEU A 296 -28.67 -0.50 17.87
CA LEU A 296 -27.25 -0.35 18.20
C LEU A 296 -26.56 0.66 17.26
N GLN A 297 -26.78 0.54 15.95
CA GLN A 297 -26.23 1.48 14.97
C GLN A 297 -26.69 2.92 15.24
N LYS A 298 -28.00 3.12 15.48
CA LYS A 298 -28.57 4.44 15.79
C LYS A 298 -27.96 5.05 17.05
N ASN A 299 -27.81 4.28 18.13
CA ASN A 299 -27.23 4.78 19.38
C ASN A 299 -25.77 5.25 19.18
N LEU A 300 -24.97 4.49 18.44
CA LEU A 300 -23.58 4.87 18.12
C LEU A 300 -23.55 6.11 17.23
N PHE A 301 -24.39 6.16 16.20
CA PHE A 301 -24.51 7.29 15.29
C PHE A 301 -24.92 8.59 16.00
N GLU A 302 -25.94 8.53 16.85
CA GLU A 302 -26.42 9.68 17.63
C GLU A 302 -25.35 10.17 18.62
N THR A 303 -24.66 9.23 19.29
CA THR A 303 -23.55 9.56 20.20
C THR A 303 -22.41 10.26 19.44
N ALA A 304 -22.00 9.74 18.28
CA ALA A 304 -20.96 10.35 17.45
C ALA A 304 -21.36 11.75 16.97
N ILE A 305 -22.62 11.96 16.57
CA ILE A 305 -23.15 13.28 16.22
C ILE A 305 -23.06 14.24 17.42
N THR A 306 -23.46 13.80 18.62
CA THR A 306 -23.37 14.62 19.83
C THR A 306 -21.92 14.99 20.17
N HIS A 307 -20.98 14.05 20.10
CA HIS A 307 -19.56 14.33 20.29
C HIS A 307 -19.07 15.40 19.33
N LYS A 308 -19.38 15.24 18.04
CA LYS A 308 -18.99 16.19 16.99
C LYS A 308 -19.59 17.58 17.18
N GLN A 309 -20.86 17.66 17.59
CA GLN A 309 -21.52 18.93 17.94
C GLN A 309 -20.83 19.63 19.11
N ASN A 310 -20.34 18.86 20.08
CA ASN A 310 -19.59 19.35 21.24
C ASN A 310 -18.09 19.56 20.95
N LYS A 311 -17.66 19.45 19.69
CA LYS A 311 -16.24 19.52 19.27
C LYS A 311 -15.33 18.49 19.94
N ALA A 312 -15.90 17.37 20.40
CA ALA A 312 -15.15 16.20 20.84
C ALA A 312 -14.90 15.26 19.66
N VAL A 313 -13.83 14.46 19.76
CA VAL A 313 -13.54 13.40 18.79
C VAL A 313 -14.59 12.31 18.93
N ALA A 314 -15.24 11.94 17.82
CA ALA A 314 -16.20 10.85 17.80
C ALA A 314 -15.48 9.50 17.67
N ASP A 315 -15.93 8.50 18.42
CA ASP A 315 -15.45 7.13 18.26
C ASP A 315 -16.03 6.50 16.99
N ASN A 316 -15.22 5.71 16.29
CA ASN A 316 -15.62 4.98 15.09
C ASN A 316 -15.85 3.50 15.41
N TYR A 317 -16.86 2.88 14.79
CA TYR A 317 -17.20 1.47 15.02
C TYR A 317 -17.42 0.70 13.72
N LEU A 318 -16.84 -0.49 13.61
CA LEU A 318 -17.15 -1.47 12.56
C LEU A 318 -17.87 -2.65 13.19
N LEU A 319 -19.14 -2.82 12.87
CA LEU A 319 -19.94 -3.93 13.35
C LEU A 319 -20.16 -4.96 12.25
N PHE A 320 -19.89 -6.24 12.51
CA PHE A 320 -20.35 -7.34 11.66
C PHE A 320 -21.52 -8.06 12.32
N CYS A 321 -22.49 -8.47 11.52
CA CYS A 321 -23.70 -9.15 11.95
C CYS A 321 -24.14 -10.18 10.91
N GLU A 322 -24.82 -11.22 11.39
CA GLU A 322 -25.75 -12.03 10.60
C GLU A 322 -27.17 -11.83 11.14
N HIS A 323 -28.17 -11.91 10.26
CA HIS A 323 -29.56 -11.65 10.62
C HIS A 323 -30.46 -12.83 10.35
N GLU A 324 -31.58 -12.88 11.06
CA GLU A 324 -32.75 -13.64 10.60
C GLU A 324 -33.23 -13.10 9.24
N PRO A 325 -33.88 -13.92 8.40
CA PRO A 325 -34.45 -13.49 7.13
C PRO A 325 -35.31 -12.22 7.26
N VAL A 326 -34.89 -11.16 6.58
CA VAL A 326 -35.53 -9.85 6.61
C VAL A 326 -35.35 -9.11 5.29
N PHE A 327 -36.38 -8.39 4.87
CA PHE A 327 -36.29 -7.40 3.79
C PHE A 327 -36.21 -6.00 4.38
N THR A 328 -35.36 -5.18 3.77
CA THR A 328 -35.31 -3.74 4.10
C THR A 328 -35.64 -2.92 2.87
N LEU A 329 -36.45 -1.88 3.05
CA LEU A 329 -36.77 -0.89 2.01
C LEU A 329 -36.13 0.44 2.39
N GLY A 330 -35.21 0.92 1.54
CA GLY A 330 -34.50 2.19 1.77
C GLY A 330 -35.34 3.42 1.47
N LYS A 331 -34.77 4.60 1.71
CA LYS A 331 -35.45 5.91 1.61
C LYS A 331 -36.04 6.22 0.23
N HIS A 332 -35.41 5.71 -0.83
CA HIS A 332 -35.85 5.87 -2.22
C HIS A 332 -36.45 4.57 -2.80
N GLY A 333 -36.76 3.61 -1.93
CA GLY A 333 -37.27 2.33 -2.34
C GLY A 333 -38.68 2.41 -2.91
N LYS A 334 -38.96 1.57 -3.90
CA LYS A 334 -40.28 1.50 -4.53
C LYS A 334 -40.99 0.25 -4.05
N GLU A 335 -42.17 0.41 -3.46
CA GLU A 335 -43.00 -0.71 -2.95
C GLU A 335 -43.25 -1.78 -4.02
N GLN A 336 -43.38 -1.39 -5.28
CA GLN A 336 -43.56 -2.30 -6.43
C GLN A 336 -42.39 -3.27 -6.66
N ASN A 337 -41.23 -3.02 -6.05
CA ASN A 337 -40.08 -3.91 -6.12
C ASN A 337 -40.15 -5.03 -5.08
N MET A 338 -41.15 -5.01 -4.20
CA MET A 338 -41.55 -6.16 -3.40
C MET A 338 -42.56 -7.01 -4.21
N LEU A 339 -42.19 -8.25 -4.55
CA LEU A 339 -43.02 -9.14 -5.37
C LEU A 339 -44.02 -9.95 -4.54
N LEU A 340 -43.82 -10.04 -3.23
CA LEU A 340 -44.74 -10.69 -2.28
C LEU A 340 -45.45 -9.66 -1.40
N SER A 341 -46.71 -9.94 -1.06
CA SER A 341 -47.43 -9.13 -0.08
C SER A 341 -46.87 -9.32 1.34
N GLU A 342 -46.99 -8.30 2.18
CA GLU A 342 -46.54 -8.36 3.59
C GLU A 342 -47.19 -9.53 4.37
N ALA A 343 -48.43 -9.91 4.01
CA ALA A 343 -49.12 -11.05 4.59
C ALA A 343 -48.42 -12.39 4.25
N LEU A 344 -47.98 -12.56 2.99
CA LEU A 344 -47.25 -13.76 2.56
C LEU A 344 -45.83 -13.82 3.17
N LEU A 345 -45.19 -12.67 3.35
CA LEU A 345 -43.91 -12.59 4.07
C LEU A 345 -44.04 -13.03 5.52
N SER A 346 -45.06 -12.51 6.21
CA SER A 346 -45.34 -12.86 7.61
C SER A 346 -45.64 -14.34 7.78
N GLN A 347 -46.40 -14.95 6.85
CA GLN A 347 -46.64 -16.39 6.84
C GLN A 347 -45.36 -17.22 6.64
N ARG A 348 -44.37 -16.68 5.93
CA ARG A 348 -43.05 -17.31 5.72
C ARG A 348 -42.03 -16.94 6.79
N GLY A 349 -42.44 -16.24 7.85
CA GLY A 349 -41.56 -15.83 8.95
C GLY A 349 -40.58 -14.71 8.61
N VAL A 350 -40.79 -13.98 7.51
CA VAL A 350 -39.90 -12.90 7.05
C VAL A 350 -40.52 -11.54 7.35
N LYS A 351 -39.72 -10.61 7.89
CA LYS A 351 -40.16 -9.25 8.20
C LYS A 351 -39.76 -8.27 7.10
N LEU A 352 -40.52 -7.19 6.94
CA LEU A 352 -40.19 -6.03 6.08
C LEU A 352 -39.98 -4.80 6.96
N HIS A 353 -38.80 -4.18 6.90
CA HIS A 353 -38.48 -2.94 7.61
C HIS A 353 -38.28 -1.79 6.63
N ARG A 354 -38.89 -0.64 6.91
CA ARG A 354 -38.68 0.61 6.17
C ARG A 354 -37.67 1.45 6.92
N ILE A 355 -36.53 1.76 6.30
CA ILE A 355 -35.35 2.32 6.97
C ILE A 355 -34.74 3.47 6.17
N ASP A 356 -33.95 4.30 6.84
CA ASP A 356 -33.35 5.51 6.29
C ASP A 356 -32.03 5.29 5.53
N ARG A 357 -31.82 4.10 4.96
CA ARG A 357 -30.63 3.80 4.15
C ARG A 357 -30.76 4.26 2.70
N GLY A 358 -29.61 4.46 2.06
CA GLY A 358 -29.52 4.59 0.60
C GLY A 358 -29.89 3.29 -0.12
N GLY A 359 -30.32 3.42 -1.39
CA GLY A 359 -30.75 2.30 -2.22
C GLY A 359 -32.24 1.94 -2.07
N ASP A 360 -32.64 0.88 -2.76
CA ASP A 360 -34.02 0.43 -2.90
C ASP A 360 -34.34 -0.68 -1.89
N ILE A 361 -34.86 -1.83 -2.32
CA ILE A 361 -35.08 -3.02 -1.50
C ILE A 361 -33.89 -3.99 -1.52
N THR A 362 -33.61 -4.65 -0.39
CA THR A 362 -32.64 -5.76 -0.30
C THR A 362 -33.03 -6.77 0.76
N TYR A 363 -32.44 -7.95 0.68
CA TYR A 363 -32.55 -9.04 1.66
C TYR A 363 -31.33 -9.10 2.58
N HIS A 364 -31.57 -9.46 3.84
CA HIS A 364 -30.57 -9.92 4.80
C HIS A 364 -31.02 -11.23 5.44
N GLY A 365 -30.06 -12.11 5.75
CA GLY A 365 -30.36 -13.40 6.34
C GLY A 365 -29.11 -14.21 6.69
N PRO A 366 -29.28 -15.47 7.15
CA PRO A 366 -28.18 -16.35 7.50
C PRO A 366 -27.22 -16.57 6.32
N GLY A 367 -25.92 -16.69 6.62
CA GLY A 367 -24.90 -16.85 5.59
C GLY A 367 -24.54 -15.56 4.85
N GLN A 368 -25.10 -14.41 5.24
CA GLN A 368 -24.73 -13.09 4.72
C GLN A 368 -23.98 -12.28 5.78
N ILE A 369 -22.78 -11.79 5.46
CA ILE A 369 -22.10 -10.84 6.34
C ILE A 369 -22.69 -9.46 6.08
N THR A 370 -23.42 -8.94 7.06
CA THR A 370 -23.82 -7.53 7.09
C THR A 370 -22.84 -6.72 7.92
N GLY A 371 -22.32 -5.65 7.33
CA GLY A 371 -21.34 -4.79 7.98
C GLY A 371 -21.84 -3.36 8.11
N TYR A 372 -21.66 -2.77 9.29
CA TYR A 372 -22.10 -1.42 9.62
C TYR A 372 -20.91 -0.59 10.12
N PRO A 373 -20.17 0.09 9.22
CA PRO A 373 -19.12 1.01 9.61
C PRO A 373 -19.75 2.37 10.00
N ILE A 374 -19.92 2.59 11.30
CA ILE A 374 -20.39 3.84 11.90
C ILE A 374 -19.19 4.74 12.13
N PHE A 375 -18.76 5.43 11.08
CA PHE A 375 -17.53 6.22 11.03
C PHE A 375 -17.81 7.71 10.86
N ASP A 376 -17.02 8.55 11.51
CA ASP A 376 -16.79 9.95 11.15
C ASP A 376 -15.77 10.01 10.00
N ILE A 377 -16.26 10.07 8.76
CA ILE A 377 -15.40 9.94 7.57
C ILE A 377 -14.45 11.13 7.36
N GLU A 378 -14.66 12.25 8.06
CA GLU A 378 -13.70 13.36 8.06
C GLU A 378 -12.40 12.97 8.75
N GLN A 379 -12.43 12.14 9.80
CA GLN A 379 -11.21 11.66 10.47
C GLN A 379 -10.31 10.83 9.55
N PHE A 380 -10.88 10.28 8.47
CA PHE A 380 -10.19 9.52 7.44
C PHE A 380 -9.87 10.36 6.20
N GLY A 381 -10.18 11.66 6.20
CA GLY A 381 -9.99 12.55 5.06
C GLY A 381 -10.83 12.19 3.83
N MET A 382 -12.01 11.57 4.02
CA MET A 382 -12.85 11.05 2.94
C MET A 382 -14.19 11.78 2.81
N GLY A 383 -14.65 11.96 1.57
CA GLY A 383 -16.06 12.20 1.27
C GLY A 383 -16.84 10.89 1.09
N ILE A 384 -18.17 10.97 1.04
CA ILE A 384 -19.05 9.79 0.98
C ILE A 384 -18.76 8.85 -0.21
N LYS A 385 -18.44 9.42 -1.38
CA LYS A 385 -18.08 8.64 -2.58
C LYS A 385 -16.82 7.81 -2.35
N GLN A 386 -15.78 8.42 -1.78
CA GLN A 386 -14.53 7.75 -1.49
C GLN A 386 -14.73 6.68 -0.41
N TYR A 387 -15.52 6.95 0.63
CA TYR A 387 -15.88 5.98 1.66
C TYR A 387 -16.54 4.72 1.06
N VAL A 388 -17.53 4.89 0.17
CA VAL A 388 -18.17 3.76 -0.52
C VAL A 388 -17.17 3.00 -1.38
N TYR A 389 -16.32 3.69 -2.13
CA TYR A 389 -15.26 3.05 -2.92
C TYR A 389 -14.28 2.27 -2.04
N THR A 390 -13.94 2.76 -0.86
CA THR A 390 -13.09 2.06 0.10
C THR A 390 -13.76 0.78 0.63
N ILE A 391 -15.07 0.81 0.92
CA ILE A 391 -15.82 -0.41 1.29
C ILE A 391 -15.83 -1.41 0.13
N GLU A 392 -16.14 -0.96 -1.09
CA GLU A 392 -16.10 -1.81 -2.29
C GLU A 392 -14.71 -2.42 -2.47
N GLN A 393 -13.65 -1.65 -2.21
CA GLN A 393 -12.28 -2.14 -2.27
C GLN A 393 -12.04 -3.26 -1.24
N CYS A 394 -12.53 -3.08 -0.01
CA CYS A 394 -12.35 -4.08 1.03
C CYS A 394 -13.03 -5.41 0.67
N ILE A 395 -14.21 -5.33 0.06
CA ILE A 395 -14.96 -6.49 -0.42
C ILE A 395 -14.24 -7.15 -1.61
N ILE A 396 -13.79 -6.37 -2.60
CA ILE A 396 -13.05 -6.89 -3.78
C ILE A 396 -11.79 -7.63 -3.34
N GLU A 397 -11.04 -7.07 -2.39
CA GLU A 397 -9.84 -7.69 -1.82
C GLU A 397 -10.15 -9.03 -1.12
N THR A 398 -11.22 -9.07 -0.34
CA THR A 398 -11.68 -10.29 0.34
C THR A 398 -12.09 -11.38 -0.66
N LEU A 399 -12.81 -10.99 -1.72
CA LEU A 399 -13.21 -11.91 -2.79
C LEU A 399 -11.98 -12.49 -3.51
N LEU A 400 -10.98 -11.66 -3.79
CA LEU A 400 -9.76 -12.07 -4.48
C LEU A 400 -8.98 -13.12 -3.67
N LEU A 401 -8.90 -12.98 -2.34
CA LEU A 401 -8.29 -13.97 -1.45
C LEU A 401 -8.99 -15.34 -1.51
N ASN A 402 -10.26 -15.37 -1.90
CA ASN A 402 -11.07 -16.58 -2.07
C ASN A 402 -11.19 -17.01 -3.54
N GLY A 403 -10.37 -16.44 -4.43
CA GLY A 403 -10.32 -16.80 -5.85
C GLY A 403 -11.46 -16.24 -6.70
N ILE A 404 -12.23 -15.27 -6.19
CA ILE A 404 -13.33 -14.61 -6.90
C ILE A 404 -12.86 -13.22 -7.36
N VAL A 405 -13.05 -12.93 -8.65
CA VAL A 405 -12.76 -11.60 -9.21
C VAL A 405 -13.99 -10.72 -9.10
N GLY A 406 -13.97 -9.77 -8.16
CA GLY A 406 -15.01 -8.75 -7.98
C GLY A 406 -14.61 -7.41 -8.59
N GLU A 407 -15.59 -6.66 -9.09
CA GLU A 407 -15.41 -5.39 -9.76
C GLU A 407 -16.49 -4.37 -9.35
N ARG A 408 -16.22 -3.09 -9.59
CA ARG A 408 -17.20 -2.00 -9.46
C ARG A 408 -18.00 -1.88 -10.75
N LEU A 409 -19.22 -1.37 -10.65
CA LEU A 409 -20.04 -1.04 -11.82
C LEU A 409 -20.47 0.43 -11.76
N GLU A 410 -20.09 1.19 -12.79
CA GLU A 410 -20.46 2.60 -12.89
C GLU A 410 -21.98 2.77 -12.83
N GLY A 411 -22.43 3.72 -12.01
CA GLY A 411 -23.85 3.98 -11.77
C GLY A 411 -24.58 2.96 -10.88
N ALA A 412 -23.91 1.89 -10.41
CA ALA A 412 -24.55 0.85 -9.62
C ALA A 412 -23.70 0.41 -8.42
N THR A 413 -23.96 1.03 -7.26
CA THR A 413 -23.25 0.79 -5.99
C THR A 413 -23.28 -0.68 -5.54
N GLY A 414 -22.13 -1.15 -5.04
CA GLY A 414 -21.91 -2.53 -4.62
C GLY A 414 -20.82 -3.22 -5.44
N VAL A 415 -20.55 -4.48 -5.11
CA VAL A 415 -19.55 -5.30 -5.82
C VAL A 415 -20.23 -6.32 -6.70
N TRP A 416 -19.71 -6.45 -7.92
CA TRP A 416 -20.29 -7.22 -9.01
C TRP A 416 -19.26 -8.18 -9.61
N LEU A 417 -19.76 -9.27 -10.20
CA LEU A 417 -18.96 -10.19 -11.02
C LEU A 417 -19.36 -10.00 -12.48
N GLU A 418 -18.36 -9.96 -13.36
CA GLU A 418 -18.52 -9.78 -14.81
C GLU A 418 -19.47 -8.62 -15.19
N PRO A 419 -19.32 -7.41 -14.60
CA PRO A 419 -20.31 -6.34 -14.67
C PRO A 419 -20.56 -5.78 -16.09
N HIS A 420 -19.63 -6.01 -17.01
CA HIS A 420 -19.67 -5.55 -18.40
C HIS A 420 -20.19 -6.63 -19.37
N THR A 421 -20.84 -7.67 -18.85
CA THR A 421 -21.38 -8.79 -19.64
C THR A 421 -22.85 -9.05 -19.30
N GLU A 422 -23.52 -9.90 -20.09
CA GLU A 422 -24.88 -10.38 -19.78
C GLU A 422 -24.94 -11.26 -18.52
N ARG A 423 -23.80 -11.73 -18.01
CA ARG A 423 -23.68 -12.54 -16.79
C ARG A 423 -23.47 -11.71 -15.53
N ALA A 424 -23.63 -10.39 -15.63
CA ALA A 424 -23.48 -9.46 -14.53
C ALA A 424 -24.36 -9.85 -13.34
N ARG A 425 -23.73 -10.04 -12.19
CA ARG A 425 -24.41 -10.42 -10.95
C ARG A 425 -23.79 -9.76 -9.73
N LYS A 426 -24.63 -9.29 -8.81
CA LYS A 426 -24.19 -8.62 -7.58
C LYS A 426 -23.88 -9.65 -6.50
N ILE A 427 -22.74 -9.48 -5.83
CA ILE A 427 -22.35 -10.32 -4.68
C ILE A 427 -22.40 -9.55 -3.35
N CYS A 428 -22.26 -8.23 -3.40
CA CYS A 428 -22.36 -7.37 -2.22
C CYS A 428 -23.19 -6.13 -2.51
N ALA A 429 -24.23 -5.90 -1.71
CA ALA A 429 -25.01 -4.67 -1.74
C ALA A 429 -24.43 -3.66 -0.74
N ILE A 430 -24.41 -2.39 -1.11
CA ILE A 430 -23.96 -1.30 -0.23
C ILE A 430 -25.03 -0.21 -0.24
N GLY A 431 -25.47 0.19 0.95
CA GLY A 431 -26.47 1.22 1.17
C GLY A 431 -26.12 1.97 2.45
N VAL A 432 -25.70 3.22 2.30
CA VAL A 432 -25.17 4.05 3.39
C VAL A 432 -26.01 5.31 3.52
N HIS A 433 -26.23 5.74 4.75
CA HIS A 433 -26.70 7.08 5.08
C HIS A 433 -25.55 7.87 5.71
N ALA A 434 -25.48 9.17 5.47
CA ALA A 434 -24.52 10.04 6.13
C ALA A 434 -25.15 11.37 6.51
N SER A 435 -24.83 11.84 7.72
CA SER A 435 -25.22 13.15 8.24
C SER A 435 -24.06 13.71 9.05
N ARG A 436 -23.68 14.97 8.80
CA ARG A 436 -22.50 15.60 9.44
C ARG A 436 -21.22 14.73 9.35
N PHE A 437 -21.06 14.03 8.22
CA PHE A 437 -19.99 13.07 7.95
C PHE A 437 -19.95 11.83 8.87
N ILE A 438 -20.92 11.65 9.76
CA ILE A 438 -21.11 10.38 10.45
C ILE A 438 -21.92 9.46 9.53
N THR A 439 -21.50 8.21 9.41
CA THR A 439 -22.12 7.19 8.56
C THR A 439 -23.01 6.24 9.35
N LEU A 440 -24.06 5.74 8.70
CA LEU A 440 -25.03 4.77 9.21
C LEU A 440 -25.34 3.75 8.10
N HIS A 441 -25.75 2.54 8.48
CA HIS A 441 -25.88 1.38 7.57
C HIS A 441 -24.52 0.97 7.00
N GLY A 442 -24.48 0.30 5.86
CA GLY A 442 -23.23 -0.22 5.32
C GLY A 442 -23.44 -1.21 4.18
N PHE A 443 -22.96 -2.43 4.35
CA PHE A 443 -22.89 -3.42 3.29
C PHE A 443 -23.49 -4.77 3.68
N ALA A 444 -23.79 -5.59 2.68
CA ALA A 444 -24.33 -6.93 2.81
C ALA A 444 -23.67 -7.84 1.76
N LEU A 445 -22.68 -8.61 2.20
CA LEU A 445 -21.90 -9.55 1.39
C LEU A 445 -22.52 -10.95 1.48
N ASN A 446 -22.91 -11.49 0.33
CA ASN A 446 -23.46 -12.84 0.26
C ASN A 446 -22.33 -13.89 0.31
N VAL A 447 -22.21 -14.63 1.41
CA VAL A 447 -21.18 -15.67 1.58
C VAL A 447 -21.76 -17.05 1.32
N PHE A 448 -22.58 -17.55 2.25
CA PHE A 448 -23.36 -18.80 2.17
C PHE A 448 -24.87 -18.50 2.11
N THR A 449 -25.22 -17.31 1.62
CA THR A 449 -26.59 -16.80 1.66
C THR A 449 -27.52 -17.61 0.77
N ASP A 450 -28.70 -17.96 1.28
CA ASP A 450 -29.77 -18.51 0.45
C ASP A 450 -30.27 -17.44 -0.53
N LEU A 451 -29.87 -17.60 -1.80
CA LEU A 451 -30.20 -16.65 -2.85
C LEU A 451 -31.67 -16.73 -3.29
N SER A 452 -32.43 -17.75 -2.86
CA SER A 452 -33.84 -17.91 -3.24
C SER A 452 -34.72 -16.75 -2.77
N TYR A 453 -34.36 -16.10 -1.66
CA TYR A 453 -35.07 -14.92 -1.14
C TYR A 453 -35.00 -13.71 -2.09
N PHE A 454 -33.94 -13.58 -2.89
CA PHE A 454 -33.84 -12.50 -3.88
C PHE A 454 -34.83 -12.64 -5.03
N SER A 455 -35.43 -13.83 -5.24
CA SER A 455 -36.50 -14.00 -6.22
C SER A 455 -37.83 -13.36 -5.80
N TRP A 456 -37.94 -12.88 -4.56
CA TRP A 456 -39.14 -12.24 -4.02
C TRP A 456 -39.10 -10.71 -4.12
N ILE A 457 -38.00 -10.18 -4.66
CA ILE A 457 -37.78 -8.75 -4.83
C ILE A 457 -37.18 -8.46 -6.22
N ASN A 458 -37.30 -7.22 -6.67
CA ASN A 458 -36.53 -6.70 -7.80
C ASN A 458 -35.36 -5.87 -7.25
N PRO A 459 -34.19 -6.49 -6.96
CA PRO A 459 -33.08 -5.77 -6.37
C PRO A 459 -32.55 -4.72 -7.35
N CYS A 460 -32.43 -3.47 -6.89
CA CYS A 460 -31.82 -2.36 -7.62
C CYS A 460 -32.46 -2.01 -8.99
N GLY A 461 -33.73 -2.34 -9.25
CA GLY A 461 -34.45 -1.89 -10.45
C GLY A 461 -33.92 -2.44 -11.80
N PHE A 462 -32.99 -3.39 -11.78
CA PHE A 462 -32.49 -4.07 -12.97
C PHE A 462 -33.17 -5.44 -13.09
N THR A 463 -33.98 -5.65 -14.13
CA THR A 463 -34.59 -6.97 -14.42
C THR A 463 -33.62 -7.96 -15.07
N ASN A 464 -32.46 -7.47 -15.52
CA ASN A 464 -31.53 -8.22 -16.37
C ASN A 464 -30.21 -8.59 -15.67
N LYS A 465 -30.08 -8.34 -14.36
CA LYS A 465 -28.85 -8.61 -13.60
C LYS A 465 -29.15 -9.51 -12.40
N GLY A 466 -28.30 -10.51 -12.18
CA GLY A 466 -28.50 -11.50 -11.14
C GLY A 466 -27.94 -11.10 -9.77
N VAL A 467 -28.10 -11.99 -8.80
CA VAL A 467 -27.38 -12.00 -7.52
C VAL A 467 -26.59 -13.31 -7.37
N THR A 468 -25.50 -13.28 -6.62
CA THR A 468 -24.70 -14.46 -6.32
C THR A 468 -24.16 -14.45 -4.89
N SER A 469 -23.46 -15.52 -4.50
CA SER A 469 -22.81 -15.72 -3.21
C SER A 469 -21.40 -16.26 -3.40
N MET A 470 -20.54 -16.13 -2.39
CA MET A 470 -19.20 -16.73 -2.45
C MET A 470 -19.27 -18.25 -2.63
N GLU A 471 -20.15 -18.93 -1.89
CA GLU A 471 -20.35 -20.39 -1.99
C GLU A 471 -20.58 -20.88 -3.43
N LYS A 472 -21.37 -20.12 -4.20
CA LYS A 472 -21.68 -20.46 -5.59
C LYS A 472 -20.51 -20.25 -6.56
N GLU A 473 -19.59 -19.35 -6.23
CA GLU A 473 -18.53 -18.88 -7.13
C GLU A 473 -17.15 -19.47 -6.77
N MET A 474 -16.96 -19.87 -5.52
CA MET A 474 -15.70 -20.42 -5.02
C MET A 474 -15.44 -21.83 -5.59
N LYS A 475 -14.16 -22.12 -5.83
CA LYS A 475 -13.68 -23.45 -6.23
C LYS A 475 -13.11 -24.26 -5.05
N SER A 476 -13.06 -23.67 -3.87
CA SER A 476 -12.49 -24.24 -2.65
C SER A 476 -13.45 -24.03 -1.47
N THR A 477 -13.31 -24.84 -0.43
CA THR A 477 -14.05 -24.67 0.83
C THR A 477 -13.50 -23.49 1.63
N THR A 478 -14.40 -22.72 2.26
CA THR A 478 -14.05 -21.65 3.23
C THR A 478 -14.98 -21.72 4.44
N SER A 479 -14.77 -20.87 5.44
CA SER A 479 -15.65 -20.74 6.61
C SER A 479 -16.09 -19.29 6.81
N MET A 480 -17.23 -19.09 7.46
CA MET A 480 -17.74 -17.74 7.75
C MET A 480 -16.72 -16.93 8.56
N GLU A 481 -16.11 -17.54 9.56
CA GLU A 481 -15.09 -16.91 10.41
C GLU A 481 -13.86 -16.47 9.62
N LEU A 482 -13.39 -17.30 8.66
CA LEU A 482 -12.25 -16.92 7.81
C LEU A 482 -12.59 -15.74 6.91
N VAL A 483 -13.79 -15.72 6.32
CA VAL A 483 -14.23 -14.59 5.46
C VAL A 483 -14.38 -13.31 6.27
N LYS A 484 -14.95 -13.39 7.49
CA LYS A 484 -15.02 -12.25 8.42
C LYS A 484 -13.63 -11.73 8.78
N GLN A 485 -12.69 -12.62 9.12
CA GLN A 485 -11.31 -12.22 9.44
C GLN A 485 -10.64 -11.51 8.25
N GLN A 486 -10.69 -12.09 7.06
CA GLN A 486 -10.10 -11.51 5.84
C GLN A 486 -10.72 -10.14 5.51
N LEU A 487 -12.03 -10.02 5.68
CA LEU A 487 -12.74 -8.76 5.47
C LEU A 487 -12.32 -7.71 6.50
N GLU A 488 -12.24 -8.09 7.77
CA GLU A 488 -11.81 -7.20 8.85
C GLU A 488 -10.36 -6.72 8.64
N GLU A 489 -9.44 -7.62 8.25
CA GLU A 489 -8.06 -7.27 7.90
C GLU A 489 -8.00 -6.29 6.71
N SER A 490 -8.88 -6.47 5.73
CA SER A 490 -9.03 -5.55 4.60
C SER A 490 -9.50 -4.16 5.04
N PHE A 491 -10.49 -4.08 5.95
CA PHE A 491 -10.92 -2.83 6.57
C PHE A 491 -9.78 -2.18 7.36
N ARG A 492 -9.04 -2.96 8.17
CA ARG A 492 -7.90 -2.46 8.95
C ARG A 492 -6.90 -1.78 8.04
N ARG A 493 -6.46 -2.47 6.98
CA ARG A 493 -5.47 -1.93 6.04
C ARG A 493 -5.95 -0.64 5.37
N ASN A 494 -7.13 -0.67 4.75
CA ASN A 494 -7.60 0.43 3.91
C ASN A 494 -7.96 1.69 4.72
N PHE A 495 -8.71 1.53 5.83
CA PHE A 495 -9.12 2.67 6.65
C PHE A 495 -7.99 3.21 7.52
N THR A 496 -7.11 2.35 8.04
CA THR A 496 -5.92 2.83 8.77
C THR A 496 -4.97 3.59 7.85
N SER A 497 -4.74 3.09 6.63
CA SER A 497 -3.90 3.80 5.66
C SER A 497 -4.46 5.19 5.33
N ALA A 498 -5.78 5.31 5.17
CA ALA A 498 -6.41 6.60 4.90
C ALA A 498 -6.36 7.55 6.11
N TYR A 499 -6.61 7.04 7.31
CA TYR A 499 -6.49 7.79 8.56
C TYR A 499 -5.08 8.36 8.74
N LEU A 500 -4.05 7.53 8.58
CA LEU A 500 -2.66 7.97 8.67
C LEU A 500 -2.30 9.01 7.60
N ALA A 501 -2.73 8.78 6.35
CA ALA A 501 -2.46 9.72 5.27
C ALA A 501 -3.15 11.09 5.46
N HIS A 502 -4.31 11.12 6.13
CA HIS A 502 -4.98 12.37 6.49
C HIS A 502 -4.27 13.08 7.64
N ASN A 503 -3.94 12.36 8.71
CA ASN A 503 -3.29 12.94 9.90
C ASN A 503 -1.83 13.34 9.65
N ALA A 504 -1.14 12.77 8.66
CA ALA A 504 0.20 13.22 8.28
C ALA A 504 0.21 14.57 7.54
N LYS A 505 -0.94 15.06 7.07
CA LYS A 505 -1.09 16.34 6.36
C LYS A 505 -1.51 17.50 7.25
N ASN A 506 -2.03 17.21 8.45
CA ASN A 506 -2.50 18.18 9.44
C ASN A 506 -1.48 18.27 10.57
#